data_AF-A0AAV5NR18-F1
#
_entry.id   AF-A0AAV5NR18-F1
#
_cell.length_a   1.000
_cell.length_b   1.000
_cell.length_c   1.000
_cell.angle_alpha   90.00
_cell.angle_beta   90.00
_cell.angle_gamma   90.00
#
_symmetry.space_group_name_H-M   'P 1'
#
loop_
_entity.id
_entity.type
_entity.pdbx_description
1 polymer ?
#
loop_
_entity_poly.entity_id
_entity_poly.type
_entity_poly.pdbx_seq_one_letter_code
_entity_poly.pdbx_strand_id
1 'polypeptide(L)'
;MTTPCIVTMDLQRYLVEQERLDNVLDALDSITKEVTKDLLHYNEVRIGSQRWTFDDVLSVAFETEEFCDICKALAQSTTEPERFLAQRTSYQYMIEAAAEALASTLAERIFHLRKHGGFYDYR
;
A
#
# COMPACT_ATOMS: atom_id res chain seq x y z
N MET A 1 -11.17 -44.66 22.58
CA MET A 1 -10.65 -43.33 22.19
C MET A 1 -9.89 -43.53 20.89
N THR A 2 -10.41 -43.02 19.77
CA THR A 2 -9.77 -43.13 18.46
C THR A 2 -8.61 -42.14 18.40
N THR A 3 -7.40 -42.66 18.27
CA THR A 3 -6.18 -41.86 18.07
C THR A 3 -6.39 -40.96 16.85
N PRO A 4 -6.20 -39.63 16.98
CA PRO A 4 -6.37 -38.73 15.85
C PRO A 4 -5.43 -39.15 14.72
N CYS A 5 -5.98 -39.29 13.51
CA CYS A 5 -5.21 -39.63 12.32
C CYS A 5 -4.20 -38.52 12.06
N ILE A 6 -2.95 -38.86 11.76
CA ILE A 6 -1.87 -37.88 11.47
C ILE A 6 -2.33 -36.87 10.41
N VAL A 7 -3.06 -37.33 9.39
CA VAL A 7 -3.66 -36.49 8.33
C VAL A 7 -4.62 -35.43 8.90
N THR A 8 -5.43 -35.77 9.91
CA THR A 8 -6.36 -34.80 10.54
C THR A 8 -5.64 -33.74 11.36
N MET A 9 -4.51 -34.09 11.99
CA MET A 9 -3.70 -33.12 12.73
C MET A 9 -2.95 -32.16 11.78
N ASP A 10 -2.41 -32.68 10.68
CA ASP A 10 -1.69 -31.85 9.71
C ASP A 10 -2.64 -30.91 8.96
N LEU A 11 -3.85 -31.36 8.63
CA LEU A 11 -4.88 -30.51 8.04
C LEU A 11 -5.30 -29.37 9.00
N GLN A 12 -5.46 -29.67 10.29
CA GLN A 12 -5.77 -28.65 11.29
C GLN A 12 -4.66 -27.62 11.43
N ARG A 13 -3.39 -28.05 11.44
CA ARG A 13 -2.24 -27.13 11.46
C ARG A 13 -2.21 -26.24 10.23
N TYR A 14 -2.46 -26.80 9.05
CA TYR A 14 -2.53 -26.03 7.81
C TYR A 14 -3.63 -24.97 7.85
N LEU A 15 -4.84 -25.32 8.28
CA LEU A 15 -5.96 -24.38 8.36
C LEU A 15 -5.69 -23.23 9.35
N VAL A 16 -5.11 -23.53 10.51
CA VAL A 16 -4.72 -22.51 11.49
C VAL A 16 -3.67 -21.57 10.92
N GLU A 17 -2.69 -22.09 10.17
CA GLU A 17 -1.67 -21.25 9.54
C GLU A 17 -2.25 -20.40 8.41
N GLN A 18 -3.19 -20.93 7.64
CA GLN A 18 -3.90 -20.17 6.61
C GLN A 18 -4.70 -19.02 7.22
N GLU A 19 -5.50 -19.27 8.26
CA GLU A 19 -6.24 -18.22 8.98
C GLU A 19 -5.29 -17.16 9.56
N ARG A 20 -4.12 -17.56 10.05
CA ARG A 20 -3.09 -16.63 10.52
C ARG A 20 -2.56 -15.75 9.39
N LEU A 21 -2.36 -16.28 8.19
CA LEU A 21 -1.90 -15.53 7.02
C LEU A 21 -2.97 -14.56 6.53
N ASP A 22 -4.23 -14.98 6.47
CA ASP A 22 -5.36 -14.13 6.05
C ASP A 22 -5.50 -12.91 6.98
N ASN A 23 -5.46 -13.11 8.30
CA ASN A 23 -5.48 -12.01 9.27
C ASN A 23 -4.31 -11.02 9.11
N VAL A 24 -3.14 -11.50 8.67
CA VAL A 24 -1.98 -10.64 8.39
C VAL A 24 -2.21 -9.81 7.15
N LEU A 25 -2.78 -10.41 6.09
CA LEU A 25 -3.09 -9.71 4.85
C LEU A 25 -4.14 -8.61 5.09
N ASP A 26 -5.19 -8.91 5.85
CA ASP A 26 -6.22 -7.92 6.21
C ASP A 26 -5.64 -6.74 7.00
N ALA A 27 -4.73 -7.01 7.93
CA ALA A 27 -4.07 -5.96 8.70
C ALA A 27 -3.16 -5.08 7.82
N LEU A 28 -2.43 -5.68 6.88
CA LEU A 28 -1.58 -4.95 5.92
C LEU A 28 -2.44 -4.07 5.00
N ASP A 29 -3.54 -4.59 4.48
CA ASP A 29 -4.47 -3.85 3.62
C ASP A 29 -5.06 -2.64 4.35
N SER A 30 -5.50 -2.81 5.60
CA SER A 30 -6.01 -1.71 6.42
C SER A 30 -4.97 -0.60 6.64
N ILE A 31 -3.73 -0.97 6.99
CA ILE A 31 -2.64 0.01 7.20
C ILE A 31 -2.30 0.73 5.89
N THR A 32 -2.22 -0.02 4.79
CA THR A 32 -1.92 0.53 3.47
C THR A 32 -2.95 1.60 3.09
N LYS A 33 -4.24 1.31 3.26
CA LYS A 33 -5.32 2.27 2.98
C LYS A 33 -5.22 3.55 3.81
N GLU A 34 -4.92 3.46 5.10
CA GLU A 34 -4.77 4.64 5.97
C GLU A 34 -3.56 5.48 5.55
N VAL A 35 -2.41 4.84 5.32
CA VAL A 35 -1.17 5.53 4.93
C VAL A 35 -1.28 6.17 3.55
N THR A 36 -1.83 5.45 2.57
CA THR A 36 -2.13 5.99 1.24
C THR A 36 -3.02 7.23 1.35
N LYS A 37 -4.09 7.14 2.15
CA LYS A 37 -4.99 8.27 2.37
C LYS A 37 -4.24 9.47 2.95
N ASP A 38 -3.40 9.28 3.96
CA ASP A 38 -2.63 10.36 4.57
C ASP A 38 -1.70 11.02 3.57
N LEU A 39 -0.94 10.24 2.80
CA LEU A 39 -0.03 10.76 1.78
C LEU A 39 -0.76 11.58 0.71
N LEU A 40 -1.91 11.10 0.22
CA LEU A 40 -2.72 11.79 -0.77
C LEU A 40 -3.39 13.07 -0.24
N HIS A 41 -3.60 13.20 1.07
CA HIS A 41 -4.08 14.42 1.71
C HIS A 41 -2.95 15.40 2.08
N TYR A 42 -1.74 15.21 1.54
CA TYR A 42 -0.54 15.99 1.86
C TYR A 42 -0.14 15.92 3.35
N ASN A 43 -0.59 14.88 4.07
CA ASN A 43 -0.10 14.62 5.42
C ASN A 43 1.27 13.93 5.33
N GLU A 44 2.15 14.32 6.24
CA GLU A 44 3.44 13.68 6.40
C GLU A 44 3.28 12.39 7.23
N VAL A 45 3.87 11.29 6.76
CA VAL A 45 3.88 10.00 7.46
C VAL A 45 5.27 9.73 8.03
N ARG A 46 5.34 9.42 9.33
CA ARG A 46 6.59 9.11 10.04
C ARG A 46 6.60 7.70 10.57
N ILE A 47 7.67 6.96 10.29
CA ILE A 47 7.90 5.62 10.85
C ILE A 47 9.36 5.52 11.27
N GLY A 48 9.60 5.43 12.58
CA GLY A 48 10.96 5.48 13.13
C GLY A 48 11.66 6.79 12.75
N SER A 49 12.82 6.69 12.10
CA SER A 49 13.60 7.85 11.62
C SER A 49 13.26 8.28 10.18
N GLN A 50 12.37 7.55 9.50
CA GLN A 50 12.02 7.83 8.10
C GLN A 50 10.74 8.66 8.01
N ARG A 51 10.71 9.53 7.01
CA ARG A 51 9.64 10.48 6.73
C ARG A 51 9.27 10.34 5.27
N TRP A 52 7.97 10.25 5.00
CA TRP A 52 7.43 10.31 3.64
C TRP A 52 6.38 11.40 3.49
N THR A 53 6.30 11.96 2.30
CA THR A 53 5.36 13.01 1.89
C THR A 53 4.75 12.70 0.53
N PHE A 54 3.82 13.54 0.09
CA PHE A 54 3.27 13.48 -1.27
C PHE A 54 4.35 13.62 -2.36
N ASP A 55 5.46 14.31 -2.10
CA ASP A 55 6.56 14.42 -3.07
C ASP A 55 7.24 13.08 -3.35
N ASP A 56 7.30 12.20 -2.34
CA ASP A 56 7.80 10.84 -2.52
C ASP A 56 6.85 10.00 -3.39
N VAL A 57 5.54 10.20 -3.25
CA VAL A 57 4.52 9.58 -4.11
C VAL A 57 4.71 10.04 -5.56
N LEU A 58 4.92 11.34 -5.77
CA LEU A 58 5.22 11.87 -7.09
C LEU A 58 6.50 11.22 -7.63
N SER A 59 7.58 11.16 -6.84
CA SER A 59 8.84 10.54 -7.27
C SER A 59 8.65 9.09 -7.74
N VAL A 60 7.85 8.29 -7.04
CA VAL A 60 7.52 6.92 -7.47
C VAL A 60 6.71 6.92 -8.77
N ALA A 61 5.75 7.82 -8.91
CA ALA A 61 5.00 7.95 -10.16
C ALA A 61 5.91 8.36 -11.34
N PHE A 62 6.88 9.25 -11.11
CA PHE A 62 7.87 9.69 -12.10
C PHE A 62 8.76 8.56 -12.63
N GLU A 63 8.95 7.49 -11.88
CA GLU A 63 9.70 6.31 -12.32
C GLU A 63 8.94 5.49 -13.38
N THR A 64 7.64 5.74 -13.57
CA THR A 64 6.82 5.06 -14.57
C THR A 64 6.90 5.75 -15.93
N GLU A 65 6.99 4.96 -17.01
CA GLU A 65 6.94 5.49 -18.39
C GLU A 65 5.61 6.21 -18.69
N GLU A 66 4.52 5.78 -18.03
CA GLU A 66 3.17 6.30 -18.22
C GLU A 66 2.99 7.73 -17.69
N PHE A 67 3.77 8.15 -16.69
CA PHE A 67 3.65 9.48 -16.08
C PHE A 67 3.82 10.62 -17.09
N CYS A 68 4.90 10.55 -17.88
CA CYS A 68 5.19 11.57 -18.88
C CYS A 68 4.11 11.65 -19.96
N ASP A 69 3.58 10.50 -20.40
CA ASP A 69 2.63 10.45 -21.49
C ASP A 69 1.24 10.92 -21.07
N ILE A 70 0.79 10.58 -19.85
CA ILE A 70 -0.45 11.10 -19.28
C ILE A 70 -0.36 12.62 -19.04
N CYS A 71 0.78 13.12 -18.56
CA CYS A 71 0.99 14.57 -18.41
C CYS A 71 0.93 15.31 -19.76
N LYS A 72 1.55 14.76 -20.81
CA LYS A 72 1.44 15.32 -22.18
C LYS A 72 -0.01 15.29 -22.68
N ALA A 73 -0.72 14.18 -22.48
CA ALA A 73 -2.10 14.02 -22.91
C ALA A 73 -3.06 14.98 -22.18
N LEU A 74 -2.82 15.23 -20.89
CA LEU A 74 -3.53 16.25 -20.11
C LEU A 74 -3.31 17.66 -20.68
N ALA A 75 -2.06 18.03 -20.97
CA ALA A 75 -1.75 19.33 -21.54
C ALA A 75 -2.41 19.55 -22.92
N GLN A 76 -2.49 18.49 -23.73
CA GLN A 76 -3.07 18.53 -25.07
C GLN A 76 -4.61 18.49 -25.09
N SER A 77 -5.25 18.04 -24.02
CA SER A 77 -6.72 17.88 -23.95
C SER A 77 -7.45 19.06 -23.32
N THR A 78 -6.76 20.18 -23.07
CA THR A 78 -7.32 21.37 -22.38
C THR A 78 -8.55 21.98 -23.05
N THR A 79 -8.74 21.78 -24.35
CA THR A 79 -9.91 22.27 -25.10
C THR A 79 -10.99 21.21 -25.32
N GLU A 80 -10.78 19.97 -24.87
CA GLU A 80 -11.67 18.82 -25.07
C GLU A 80 -12.11 18.26 -23.70
N PRO A 81 -13.24 18.72 -23.13
CA PRO A 81 -13.62 18.41 -21.76
C PRO A 81 -13.72 16.91 -21.44
N GLU A 82 -14.28 16.11 -22.34
CA GLU A 82 -14.42 14.66 -22.14
C GLU A 82 -13.07 13.95 -22.11
N ARG A 83 -12.16 14.33 -23.02
CA ARG A 83 -10.81 13.80 -23.08
C ARG A 83 -10.00 14.22 -21.86
N PHE A 84 -10.13 15.47 -21.44
CA PHE A 84 -9.49 15.98 -20.22
C PHE A 84 -9.95 15.19 -18.99
N LEU A 85 -11.25 14.94 -18.84
CA LEU A 85 -11.79 14.15 -17.73
C LEU A 85 -11.24 12.72 -17.72
N ALA A 86 -11.18 12.07 -18.88
CA ALA A 86 -10.59 10.74 -19.01
C ALA A 86 -9.10 10.74 -18.59
N GLN A 87 -8.30 11.67 -19.13
CA GLN A 87 -6.87 11.78 -18.80
C GLN A 87 -6.62 12.15 -17.34
N ARG A 88 -7.47 13.00 -16.74
CA ARG A 88 -7.43 13.32 -15.31
C ARG A 88 -7.69 12.08 -14.45
N THR A 89 -8.60 11.23 -14.89
CA THR A 89 -8.93 9.99 -14.18
C THR A 89 -7.76 9.00 -14.25
N SER A 90 -7.14 8.85 -15.43
CA SER A 90 -5.91 8.07 -15.60
C SER A 90 -4.76 8.60 -14.75
N TYR A 91 -4.57 9.91 -14.70
CA TYR A 91 -3.58 10.54 -13.83
C TYR A 91 -3.84 10.25 -12.35
N GLN A 92 -5.10 10.39 -11.91
CA GLN A 92 -5.46 10.13 -10.52
C GLN A 92 -5.19 8.66 -10.14
N TYR A 93 -5.58 7.72 -10.99
CA TYR A 93 -5.32 6.29 -10.75
C TYR A 93 -3.83 5.97 -10.63
N MET A 94 -2.99 6.58 -11.48
CA MET A 94 -1.54 6.42 -11.39
C MET A 94 -0.97 6.95 -10.07
N ILE A 95 -1.41 8.13 -9.63
CA ILE A 95 -0.97 8.71 -8.35
C ILE A 95 -1.41 7.84 -7.17
N GLU A 96 -2.64 7.31 -7.22
CA GLU A 96 -3.15 6.37 -6.21
C GLU A 96 -2.33 5.07 -6.18
N ALA A 97 -2.00 4.49 -7.34
CA ALA A 97 -1.16 3.29 -7.44
C ALA A 97 0.26 3.52 -6.92
N ALA A 98 0.87 4.67 -7.22
CA ALA A 98 2.19 5.03 -6.70
C ALA A 98 2.15 5.20 -5.16
N ALA A 99 1.09 5.80 -4.63
CA ALA A 99 0.90 5.94 -3.19
C ALA A 99 0.70 4.58 -2.50
N GLU A 100 -0.07 3.67 -3.10
CA GLU A 100 -0.24 2.30 -2.60
C GLU A 100 1.05 1.49 -2.63
N ALA A 101 1.87 1.61 -3.67
CA ALA A 101 3.17 0.93 -3.75
C ALA A 101 4.14 1.42 -2.65
N LEU A 102 4.19 2.74 -2.44
CA LEU A 102 4.95 3.33 -1.35
C LEU A 102 4.40 2.84 0.00
N ALA A 103 3.09 2.97 0.23
CA ALA A 103 2.42 2.56 1.46
C ALA A 103 2.56 1.07 1.78
N SER A 104 2.58 0.19 0.78
CA SER A 104 2.80 -1.25 0.98
C SER A 104 4.17 -1.52 1.57
N THR A 105 5.20 -0.84 1.06
CA THR A 105 6.57 -0.91 1.61
C THR A 105 6.62 -0.44 3.07
N LEU A 106 5.77 0.54 3.43
CA LEU A 106 5.62 1.05 4.79
C LEU A 106 4.90 0.07 5.72
N ALA A 107 3.79 -0.48 5.25
CA ALA A 107 2.96 -1.42 5.98
C ALA A 107 3.75 -2.68 6.33
N GLU A 108 4.55 -3.22 5.40
CA GLU A 108 5.45 -4.34 5.66
C GLU A 108 6.45 -4.04 6.79
N ARG A 109 7.06 -2.85 6.78
CA ARG A 109 7.99 -2.42 7.85
C ARG A 109 7.30 -2.31 9.20
N ILE A 110 6.13 -1.68 9.26
CA ILE A 110 5.33 -1.56 10.49
C ILE A 110 4.96 -2.96 11.02
N PHE A 111 4.53 -3.85 10.14
CA PHE A 111 4.13 -5.20 10.51
C PHE A 111 5.31 -6.01 11.07
N HIS A 112 6.48 -6.00 10.40
CA HIS A 112 7.67 -6.70 10.88
C HIS A 112 8.15 -6.15 12.24
N LEU A 113 8.12 -4.83 12.45
CA LEU A 113 8.45 -4.21 13.74
C LEU A 113 7.51 -4.71 14.86
N ARG A 114 6.19 -4.79 14.60
CA ARG A 114 5.21 -5.30 15.56
C ARG A 114 5.37 -6.80 15.84
N LYS A 115 5.72 -7.60 14.82
CA LYS A 115 5.82 -9.06 14.91
C LYS A 115 7.09 -9.55 15.62
N HIS A 116 8.22 -8.85 15.46
CA HIS A 116 9.53 -9.31 15.96
C HIS A 116 10.04 -8.58 17.21
N GLY A 117 9.32 -7.58 17.70
CA GLY A 117 9.51 -7.03 19.04
C GLY A 117 9.88 -5.55 19.07
N GLY A 118 9.06 -4.80 19.81
CA GLY A 118 9.47 -3.61 20.54
C GLY A 118 9.25 -2.28 19.81
N PHE A 119 8.21 -1.56 20.22
CA PHE A 119 8.28 -0.11 20.29
C PHE A 119 9.64 0.27 20.91
N TYR A 120 10.51 0.94 20.16
CA TYR A 120 11.51 1.78 20.80
C TYR A 120 10.76 3.00 21.35
N ASP A 121 10.95 3.23 22.65
CA ASP A 121 10.39 4.30 23.46
C ASP A 121 10.18 5.62 22.70
N TYR A 122 8.94 6.11 22.69
CA TYR A 122 8.69 7.53 22.57
C TYR A 122 9.02 8.17 23.93
N ARG A 123 10.19 8.81 24.03
CA ARG A 123 10.49 9.82 25.03
C ARG A 123 10.85 11.13 24.36
#